data_AF-A0A267MMH8-F1
#
_entry.id   AF-A0A267MMH8-F1
#
_cell.length_a   1.000
_cell.length_b   1.000
_cell.length_c   1.000
_cell.angle_alpha   90.00
_cell.angle_beta   90.00
_cell.angle_gamma   90.00
#
_symmetry.space_group_name_H-M   'P 1'
#
loop_
_entity.id
_entity.type
_entity.pdbx_description
1 polymer ?
#
loop_
_entity_poly.entity_id
_entity_poly.type
_entity_poly.pdbx_seq_one_letter_code
_entity_poly.pdbx_strand_id
1 'polypeptide(L)'
;MKKTDCVEALYENLLLQKKSIEDGDTNELIELLKNSKALVDEIKKMDISCDESIKSRIKDIHKIYDENYRKSKSLQEKIGYSIRKINLGKKAIFNGYLKRQEQSHGYFVDKRVGKGYRY
;
A
#
# COMPACT_ATOMS: atom_id res chain seq x y z
N MET A 1 12.69 33.79 0.76
CA MET A 1 12.51 32.97 1.97
C MET A 1 13.86 32.78 2.63
N LYS A 2 13.98 32.89 3.96
CA LYS A 2 15.24 32.57 4.62
C LYS A 2 15.37 31.05 4.69
N LYS A 3 16.61 30.56 4.70
CA LYS A 3 16.91 29.12 4.67
C LYS A 3 16.44 28.38 5.92
N THR A 4 16.51 29.04 7.07
CA THR A 4 15.96 28.56 8.34
C THR A 4 14.48 28.25 8.20
N ASP A 5 13.73 29.15 7.56
CA ASP A 5 12.29 29.00 7.36
C ASP A 5 11.98 27.80 6.45
N CYS A 6 12.78 27.54 5.41
CA CYS A 6 12.65 26.34 4.56
C CYS A 6 12.85 25.04 5.35
N VAL A 7 13.87 25.02 6.22
CA VAL A 7 14.24 23.83 7.01
C VAL A 7 13.19 23.57 8.08
N GLU A 8 12.66 24.62 8.71
CA GLU A 8 11.55 24.51 9.66
C GLU A 8 10.26 24.07 8.97
N ALA A 9 9.93 24.64 7.81
CA ALA A 9 8.79 24.20 7.01
C ALA A 9 8.91 22.72 6.60
N LEU A 10 10.12 22.26 6.26
CA LEU A 10 10.37 20.86 5.95
C LEU A 10 10.18 19.96 7.19
N TYR A 11 10.66 20.40 8.35
CA TYR A 11 10.48 19.68 9.61
C TYR A 11 8.99 19.54 9.98
N GLU A 12 8.23 20.64 9.95
CA GLU A 12 6.79 20.61 10.23
C GLU A 12 6.04 19.73 9.22
N ASN A 13 6.41 19.80 7.94
CA ASN A 13 5.83 18.93 6.92
C ASN A 13 6.07 17.44 7.22
N LEU A 14 7.27 17.06 7.68
CA LEU A 14 7.58 15.69 8.04
C LEU A 14 6.84 15.20 9.30
N LEU A 15 6.55 16.09 10.24
CA LEU A 15 5.67 15.78 11.37
C LEU A 15 4.24 15.53 10.93
N LEU A 16 3.72 16.34 10.00
CA LEU A 16 2.41 16.11 9.40
C LEU A 16 2.37 14.78 8.64
N GLN A 17 3.41 14.46 7.86
CA GLN A 17 3.50 13.15 7.18
C GLN A 17 3.43 11.99 8.17
N LYS A 18 4.13 12.10 9.32
CA LYS A 18 4.09 11.08 10.37
C LYS A 18 2.65 10.86 10.86
N LYS A 19 1.91 11.94 11.05
CA LYS A 19 0.51 11.90 11.48
C LYS A 19 -0.40 11.28 10.40
N SER A 20 -0.31 11.74 9.15
CA SER A 20 -1.12 11.17 8.05
C SER A 20 -0.82 9.68 7.81
N ILE A 21 0.42 9.23 8.04
CA ILE A 21 0.79 7.80 8.00
C ILE A 21 0.11 7.01 9.13
N GLU A 22 0.01 7.60 10.33
CA GLU A 22 -0.66 6.98 11.48
C GLU A 22 -2.18 6.94 11.30
N ASP A 23 -2.76 8.02 10.78
CA ASP A 23 -4.20 8.16 10.51
C ASP A 23 -4.63 7.39 9.24
N GLY A 24 -3.68 7.01 8.38
CA GLY A 24 -3.94 6.30 7.13
C GLY A 24 -4.50 7.18 6.01
N ASP A 25 -4.43 8.50 6.13
CA ASP A 25 -4.87 9.44 5.09
C ASP A 25 -3.84 9.51 3.94
N THR A 26 -4.09 8.70 2.92
CA THR A 26 -3.23 8.63 1.73
C THR A 26 -3.32 9.87 0.85
N ASN A 27 -4.42 10.62 0.87
CA ASN A 27 -4.59 11.79 0.02
C ASN A 27 -3.78 12.96 0.57
N GLU A 28 -3.88 13.20 1.87
CA GLU A 28 -3.08 14.20 2.57
C GLU A 28 -1.58 13.88 2.46
N LEU A 29 -1.20 12.61 2.61
CA LEU A 29 0.19 12.17 2.49
C LEU A 29 0.80 12.49 1.11
N ILE A 30 0.04 12.34 0.02
CA ILE A 30 0.52 12.63 -1.34
C ILE A 30 0.86 14.11 -1.49
N GLU A 31 0.00 15.01 -1.00
CA GLU A 31 0.22 16.45 -1.06
C GLU A 31 1.42 16.86 -0.19
N LEU A 32 1.54 16.29 1.01
CA LEU A 32 2.69 16.52 1.89
C LEU A 32 4.01 16.07 1.24
N LEU A 33 4.02 14.93 0.55
CA LEU A 33 5.21 14.44 -0.16
C LEU A 33 5.64 15.39 -1.30
N LYS A 34 4.68 15.89 -2.10
CA LYS A 34 4.96 16.90 -3.14
C LYS A 34 5.57 18.16 -2.54
N ASN A 35 4.99 18.65 -1.44
CA ASN A 35 5.48 19.84 -0.74
C ASN A 35 6.89 19.63 -0.18
N SER A 36 7.17 18.47 0.44
CA SER A 36 8.52 18.16 0.94
C SER A 36 9.57 18.11 -0.17
N LYS A 37 9.21 17.59 -1.36
CA LYS A 37 10.10 17.54 -2.51
C LYS A 37 10.45 18.95 -2.99
N ALA A 38 9.44 19.82 -3.11
CA ALA A 38 9.64 21.21 -3.47
C ALA A 38 10.57 21.94 -2.48
N LEU A 39 10.35 21.75 -1.18
CA LEU A 39 11.18 22.34 -0.12
C LEU A 39 12.63 21.84 -0.16
N VAL A 40 12.84 20.55 -0.40
CA VAL A 40 14.19 19.97 -0.55
C VAL A 40 14.90 20.54 -1.78
N ASP A 41 14.19 20.67 -2.89
CA ASP A 41 14.75 21.23 -4.13
C ASP A 41 15.08 22.73 -3.98
N GLU A 42 14.33 23.48 -3.17
CA GLU A 42 14.67 24.85 -2.79
C GLU A 42 15.91 24.90 -1.88
N ILE A 43 15.97 24.05 -0.85
CA ILE A 43 17.11 24.01 0.09
C ILE A 43 18.41 23.67 -0.64
N LYS A 44 18.37 22.77 -1.63
CA LYS A 44 19.54 22.41 -2.46
C LYS A 44 20.09 23.56 -3.30
N LYS A 45 19.23 24.50 -3.72
CA LYS A 45 19.63 25.68 -4.50
C LYS A 45 20.25 26.77 -3.62
N MET A 46 20.05 26.71 -2.31
CA MET A 46 20.58 27.69 -1.37
C MET A 46 21.98 27.28 -0.91
N ASP A 47 22.94 28.21 -0.96
CA ASP A 47 24.29 27.97 -0.48
C ASP A 47 24.30 27.69 1.04
N ILE A 48 24.89 26.58 1.48
CA ILE A 48 24.91 26.14 2.88
C ILE A 48 26.21 26.63 3.52
N SER A 49 26.27 27.93 3.79
CA SER A 49 27.29 28.42 4.73
C SER A 49 26.96 27.90 6.14
N CYS A 50 27.99 27.37 6.81
CA CYS A 50 27.97 26.57 8.04
C CYS A 50 27.29 27.26 9.25
N ASP A 51 25.96 27.26 9.30
CA ASP A 51 25.23 27.54 10.52
C ASP A 51 25.03 26.22 11.30
N GLU A 52 25.64 26.11 12.48
CA GLU A 52 25.64 24.90 13.31
C GLU A 52 24.21 24.52 13.74
N SER A 53 23.32 25.51 13.85
CA SER A 53 21.89 25.35 14.11
C SER A 53 21.14 24.62 12.98
N ILE A 54 21.51 24.88 11.73
CA ILE A 54 20.90 24.23 10.57
C ILE A 54 21.37 22.78 10.48
N LYS A 55 22.63 22.50 10.83
CA LYS A 55 23.16 21.12 10.84
C LYS A 55 22.45 20.22 11.84
N SER A 56 22.18 20.70 13.05
CA SER A 56 21.45 19.92 14.07
C SER A 56 20.03 19.62 13.58
N ARG A 57 19.34 20.61 13.02
CA ARG A 57 17.98 20.45 12.49
C ARG A 57 17.90 19.48 11.32
N ILE A 58 18.89 19.48 10.43
CA ILE A 58 18.99 18.51 9.33
C ILE A 58 19.14 17.07 9.85
N LYS A 59 19.88 16.86 10.95
CA LYS A 59 19.99 15.53 11.57
C LYS A 59 18.64 15.04 12.11
N ASP A 60 17.88 15.92 12.74
CA ASP A 60 16.53 15.59 13.22
C ASP A 60 15.58 15.26 12.07
N ILE A 61 15.63 16.04 10.99
CA ILE A 61 14.89 15.79 9.75
C ILE A 61 15.21 14.40 9.20
N HIS A 62 16.50 14.03 9.12
CA HIS A 62 16.90 12.70 8.67
C HIS A 62 16.31 11.59 9.54
N LYS A 63 16.33 11.76 10.87
CA LYS A 63 15.78 10.78 11.80
C LYS A 63 14.27 10.59 11.60
N ILE A 64 13.51 11.68 11.50
CA ILE A 64 12.06 11.63 11.28
C ILE A 64 11.74 11.00 9.92
N TYR A 65 12.51 11.35 8.88
CA TYR A 65 12.37 10.76 7.56
C TYR A 65 12.56 9.23 7.60
N ASP A 66 13.60 8.74 8.27
CA ASP A 66 13.87 7.31 8.42
C ASP A 66 12.75 6.59 9.19
N GLU A 67 12.21 7.21 10.25
CA GLU A 67 11.08 6.67 10.99
C GLU A 67 9.84 6.54 10.10
N ASN A 68 9.49 7.59 9.35
CA ASN A 68 8.34 7.61 8.45
C ASN A 68 8.50 6.59 7.32
N TYR A 69 9.71 6.45 6.78
CA TYR A 69 10.02 5.45 5.76
C TYR A 69 9.81 4.02 6.29
N ARG A 70 10.32 3.71 7.48
CA ARG A 70 10.15 2.38 8.11
C ARG A 70 8.68 2.06 8.37
N LYS A 71 7.90 3.02 8.88
CA LYS A 71 6.46 2.86 9.09
C LYS A 71 5.72 2.60 7.77
N SER A 72 6.00 3.40 6.74
CA SER A 72 5.39 3.25 5.42
C SER A 72 5.71 1.89 4.79
N LYS A 73 6.95 1.42 4.93
CA LYS A 73 7.36 0.09 4.45
C LYS A 73 6.60 -1.04 5.16
N SER A 74 6.45 -0.96 6.47
CA SER A 74 5.67 -1.94 7.23
C SER A 74 4.19 -1.98 6.80
N LEU A 75 3.59 -0.81 6.54
CA LEU A 75 2.22 -0.72 6.02
C LEU A 75 2.12 -1.37 4.63
N GLN A 76 3.08 -1.10 3.74
CA GLN A 76 3.14 -1.70 2.41
C GLN A 76 3.19 -3.23 2.47
N GLU A 77 4.00 -3.80 3.37
CA GLU A 77 4.09 -5.25 3.57
C GLU A 77 2.76 -5.85 4.06
N LYS A 78 2.08 -5.19 5.01
CA LYS A 78 0.76 -5.60 5.51
C LYS A 78 -0.30 -5.58 4.41
N ILE A 79 -0.35 -4.50 3.62
CA ILE A 79 -1.27 -4.38 2.49
C ILE A 79 -0.99 -5.48 1.45
N GLY A 80 0.28 -5.70 1.10
CA GLY A 80 0.68 -6.75 0.17
C GLY A 80 0.27 -8.14 0.66
N TYR A 81 0.38 -8.40 1.97
CA TYR A 81 -0.11 -9.64 2.57
C TYR A 81 -1.64 -9.78 2.47
N SER A 82 -2.40 -8.72 2.74
CA SER A 82 -3.86 -8.71 2.61
C SER A 82 -4.32 -8.96 1.16
N ILE A 83 -3.65 -8.35 0.17
CA ILE A 83 -3.93 -8.58 -1.25
C ILE A 83 -3.71 -10.06 -1.61
N ARG A 84 -2.60 -10.65 -1.15
CA ARG A 84 -2.34 -12.09 -1.36
C ARG A 84 -3.44 -12.96 -0.77
N LYS A 85 -3.90 -12.66 0.45
CA LYS A 85 -5.02 -13.37 1.08
C LYS A 85 -6.31 -13.26 0.27
N ILE A 86 -6.66 -12.07 -0.20
CA ILE A 86 -7.85 -11.86 -1.04
C ILE A 86 -7.75 -12.68 -2.32
N ASN A 87 -6.58 -12.69 -2.98
CA ASN A 87 -6.38 -13.44 -4.21
C ASN A 87 -6.47 -14.96 -3.98
N LEU A 88 -5.92 -15.46 -2.87
CA LEU A 88 -6.07 -16.87 -2.47
C LEU A 88 -7.54 -17.20 -2.17
N GLY A 89 -8.25 -16.33 -1.46
CA GLY A 89 -9.69 -16.47 -1.18
C GLY A 89 -10.51 -16.51 -2.47
N LYS A 90 -10.27 -15.59 -3.41
CA LYS A 90 -10.86 -15.61 -4.75
C LYS A 90 -10.60 -16.95 -5.44
N LYS A 91 -9.34 -17.41 -5.46
CA LYS A 91 -8.97 -18.69 -6.08
C LYS A 91 -9.69 -19.88 -5.41
N ALA A 92 -9.82 -19.88 -4.09
CA ALA A 92 -10.52 -20.93 -3.34
C ALA A 92 -12.03 -20.94 -3.63
N ILE A 93 -12.66 -19.76 -3.69
CA ILE A 93 -14.09 -19.63 -4.05
C ILE A 93 -14.32 -20.16 -5.48
N PHE A 94 -13.53 -19.69 -6.44
CA PHE A 94 -13.67 -20.08 -7.85
C PHE A 94 -13.37 -21.56 -8.09
N ASN A 95 -12.30 -22.11 -7.48
CA ASN A 95 -11.87 -23.48 -7.76
C ASN A 95 -12.44 -24.54 -6.79
N GLY A 96 -12.99 -24.13 -5.65
CA GLY A 96 -13.55 -25.03 -4.64
C GLY A 96 -15.08 -25.07 -4.67
N TYR A 97 -15.73 -23.91 -4.62
CA TYR A 97 -17.19 -23.81 -4.49
C TYR A 97 -17.91 -23.54 -5.83
N LEU A 98 -17.30 -22.77 -6.72
CA LEU A 98 -17.86 -22.39 -8.02
C LEU A 98 -17.25 -23.16 -9.19
N LYS A 99 -16.55 -24.27 -8.94
CA LYS A 99 -16.23 -25.20 -10.01
C LYS A 99 -17.55 -25.57 -10.67
N ARG A 100 -17.77 -25.10 -11.90
CA ARG A 100 -18.79 -25.65 -12.78
C ARG A 100 -18.46 -27.12 -12.86
N GLN A 101 -19.15 -27.95 -12.07
CA GLN A 101 -19.24 -29.36 -12.41
C GLN A 101 -19.80 -29.34 -13.82
N GLU A 102 -19.00 -29.79 -14.79
CA GLU A 102 -19.57 -30.18 -16.05
C GLU A 102 -20.67 -31.16 -15.67
N GLN A 103 -21.92 -30.81 -15.96
CA GLN A 103 -23.02 -31.76 -15.91
C GLN A 103 -22.69 -32.79 -16.97
N SER A 104 -21.84 -33.76 -16.60
CA SER A 104 -21.70 -34.99 -17.35
C SER A 104 -23.11 -35.51 -17.48
N HIS A 105 -23.61 -35.53 -18.70
CA HIS A 105 -24.91 -36.07 -19.03
C HIS A 105 -24.89 -37.55 -18.65
N GLY A 106 -25.17 -37.83 -17.38
CA GLY A 106 -25.42 -39.15 -16.86
C GLY A 106 -26.79 -39.56 -17.37
N TYR A 107 -26.84 -40.03 -18.62
CA TYR A 107 -27.90 -40.93 -19.03
C TYR A 107 -27.75 -42.19 -18.18
N PHE A 108 -28.39 -42.22 -17.02
CA PHE A 108 -28.72 -43.47 -16.35
C PHE A 108 -29.79 -44.15 -17.20
N VAL A 109 -29.35 -44.84 -18.26
CA VAL A 109 -30.19 -45.83 -18.93
C VAL A 109 -30.24 -47.04 -18.02
N ASP A 110 -31.28 -47.13 -17.20
CA ASP A 110 -31.64 -48.36 -16.50
C ASP A 110 -31.97 -49.42 -17.56
N LYS A 111 -31.05 -50.37 -17.80
CA LYS A 111 -31.19 -51.45 -18.78
C LYS A 111 -32.07 -52.62 -18.28
N ARG A 112 -33.06 -52.39 -17.41
CA ARG A 112 -33.91 -53.48 -16.91
C ARG A 112 -35.40 -53.13 -16.74
N VAL A 113 -36.07 -52.60 -17.77
CA VAL A 113 -37.52 -52.80 -17.86
C VAL A 113 -37.95 -52.99 -19.32
N GLY A 114 -38.46 -54.18 -19.65
CA GLY A 114 -39.24 -54.40 -20.87
C GLY A 114 -38.74 -55.45 -21.87
N LYS A 115 -38.46 -56.69 -21.45
CA LYS A 115 -38.66 -57.84 -22.37
C LYS A 115 -40.15 -58.20 -22.37
N GLY A 116 -40.94 -57.45 -23.13
CA GLY A 116 -42.28 -57.89 -23.52
C GLY A 116 -42.16 -58.96 -24.59
N TYR A 117 -42.19 -60.23 -24.20
CA TYR A 117 -42.40 -61.32 -25.15
C TYR A 117 -43.86 -61.28 -25.59
N ARG A 118 -44.09 -60.90 -26.86
CA ARG A 118 -45.28 -61.27 -27.62
C ARG A 118 -44.89 -62.45 -28.50
N TYR A 119 -45.47 -63.62 -28.27
CA TYR A 119 -46.15 -64.50 -29.25
C TYR A 119 -47.02 -65.46 -28.46
#